data_AF-A0AAW7I7F9-F1
#
_entry.id   AF-A0AAW7I7F9-F1
#
_cell.length_a   1.000
_cell.length_b   1.000
_cell.length_c   1.000
_cell.angle_alpha   90.00
_cell.angle_beta   90.00
_cell.angle_gamma   90.00
#
_symmetry.space_group_name_H-M   'P 1'
#
loop_
_entity.id
_entity.type
_entity.pdbx_description
1 polymer ?
#
loop_
_entity_poly.entity_id
_entity_poly.type
_entity_poly.pdbx_seq_one_letter_code
_entity_poly.pdbx_strand_id
1 'polypeptide(L)'
;MPKQKLRAIIAGLALLNLLTIIIFVIKPLIISKSVIGQETVAKVGSKDISREAWINELEKRYGEDVLEEMVDKEVVKQAAEKYKVKTSDEEIDRELKMMKTMYGTAGQTLNKSTDQLRQEIQSSLLLEKLLTKDVSVSETAMQNYYDNNKDIYRIPTTFHISHITLSTKKQADQIIRELEKGVSFNVLAMEKSLDEFTANQGGDMGYISQDNEQVSKEYITAAEKLKAKKWSDPIQTEDGWAIIYLHEKIEGKQYKYEEVKDKIHRQIALEQIQAPVSGKIFWDEFNVEWFYGLKEQK
;
A
#
# COMPACT_ATOMS: atom_id res chain seq x y z
N MET A 1 -59.26 -12.20 39.54
CA MET A 1 -59.10 -13.19 38.44
C MET A 1 -58.85 -14.58 39.04
N PRO A 2 -59.46 -15.66 38.55
CA PRO A 2 -59.19 -17.01 39.04
C PRO A 2 -57.73 -17.40 38.74
N LYS A 3 -57.03 -17.99 39.73
CA LYS A 3 -55.58 -18.31 39.70
C LYS A 3 -55.14 -19.09 38.45
N GLN A 4 -56.05 -19.87 37.85
CA GLN A 4 -55.81 -20.58 36.60
C GLN A 4 -55.65 -19.65 35.39
N LYS A 5 -56.44 -18.58 35.29
CA LYS A 5 -56.30 -17.58 34.21
C LYS A 5 -54.97 -16.81 34.32
N LEU A 6 -54.52 -16.52 35.55
CA LEU A 6 -53.24 -15.85 35.78
C LEU A 6 -52.05 -16.74 35.37
N ARG A 7 -52.09 -18.04 35.69
CA ARG A 7 -51.05 -19.01 35.27
C ARG A 7 -50.99 -19.16 33.75
N ALA A 8 -52.14 -19.19 33.07
CA ALA A 8 -52.19 -19.25 31.62
C ALA A 8 -51.59 -18.00 30.95
N ILE A 9 -51.85 -16.81 31.51
CA ILE A 9 -51.27 -15.55 31.02
C ILE A 9 -49.74 -15.54 31.22
N ILE A 10 -49.24 -15.96 32.39
CA ILE A 10 -47.80 -16.04 32.66
C ILE A 10 -47.12 -17.03 31.72
N ALA A 11 -47.71 -18.21 31.49
CA ALA A 11 -47.19 -19.18 30.55
C ALA A 11 -47.17 -18.62 29.12
N GLY A 12 -48.22 -17.92 28.69
CA GLY A 12 -48.28 -17.27 27.38
C GLY A 12 -47.22 -16.18 27.21
N LEU A 13 -46.98 -15.36 28.23
CA LEU A 13 -45.94 -14.32 28.21
C LEU A 13 -44.52 -14.90 28.20
N ALA A 14 -44.28 -16.00 28.94
CA ALA A 14 -43.00 -16.70 28.92
C ALA A 14 -42.71 -17.32 27.54
N LEU A 15 -43.73 -17.91 26.90
CA LEU A 15 -43.62 -18.49 25.57
C LEU A 15 -43.39 -17.41 24.50
N LEU A 16 -44.07 -16.26 24.63
CA LEU A 16 -43.85 -15.11 23.77
C LEU A 16 -42.43 -14.59 23.89
N ASN A 17 -41.90 -14.43 25.12
CA ASN A 17 -40.54 -13.96 25.37
C ASN A 17 -39.48 -14.92 24.80
N LEU A 18 -39.67 -16.23 24.98
CA LEU A 18 -38.85 -17.27 24.34
C LEU A 18 -38.87 -17.16 22.82
N LEU A 19 -40.05 -16.92 22.22
CA LEU A 19 -40.19 -16.72 20.79
C LEU A 19 -39.45 -15.46 20.31
N THR A 20 -39.50 -14.36 21.08
CA THR A 20 -38.77 -13.12 20.77
C THR A 20 -37.26 -13.34 20.82
N ILE A 21 -36.75 -14.06 21.83
CA ILE A 21 -35.33 -14.41 21.94
C ILE A 21 -34.90 -15.28 20.76
N ILE A 22 -35.72 -16.27 20.38
CA ILE A 22 -35.44 -17.12 19.22
C ILE A 22 -35.39 -16.32 17.92
N ILE A 23 -36.34 -15.40 17.69
CA ILE A 23 -36.45 -14.65 16.44
C ILE A 23 -35.40 -13.55 16.33
N PHE A 24 -35.11 -12.82 17.41
CA PHE A 24 -34.28 -11.61 17.37
C PHE A 24 -32.84 -11.83 17.85
N VAL A 25 -32.56 -12.87 18.63
CA VAL A 25 -31.21 -13.15 19.13
C VAL A 25 -30.62 -14.39 18.45
N ILE A 26 -31.36 -15.48 18.41
CA ILE A 26 -30.83 -16.77 17.90
C ILE A 26 -30.85 -16.83 16.37
N LYS A 27 -31.93 -16.41 15.71
CA LYS A 27 -32.04 -16.45 14.24
C LYS A 27 -30.97 -15.62 13.51
N PRO A 28 -30.67 -14.36 13.88
CA PRO A 28 -29.61 -13.59 13.24
C PRO A 28 -28.23 -14.20 13.46
N LEU A 29 -28.00 -14.83 14.62
CA LEU A 29 -26.75 -15.50 14.97
C LEU A 29 -26.55 -16.82 14.20
N ILE A 30 -27.63 -17.56 13.93
CA ILE A 30 -27.60 -18.79 13.11
C ILE A 30 -27.47 -18.43 11.62
N ILE A 31 -28.17 -17.40 11.15
CA ILE A 31 -28.09 -16.93 9.76
C ILE A 31 -26.68 -16.37 9.48
N SER A 32 -26.10 -15.59 10.41
CA SER A 32 -24.73 -15.08 10.23
C SER A 32 -23.67 -16.19 10.21
N LYS A 33 -23.81 -17.24 11.05
CA LYS A 33 -22.92 -18.41 10.99
C LYS A 33 -23.12 -19.28 9.75
N SER A 34 -24.36 -19.49 9.28
CA SER A 34 -24.62 -20.39 8.14
C SER A 34 -24.28 -19.79 6.78
N VAL A 35 -24.42 -18.46 6.61
CA VAL A 35 -24.18 -17.80 5.32
C VAL A 35 -22.68 -17.64 5.02
N ILE A 36 -21.82 -17.56 6.05
CA ILE A 36 -20.37 -17.39 5.86
C ILE A 36 -19.66 -18.75 5.63
N GLY A 37 -20.18 -19.85 6.19
CA GLY A 37 -19.57 -21.19 6.08
C GLY A 37 -19.85 -21.95 4.78
N GLN A 38 -20.94 -21.66 4.07
CA GLN A 38 -21.42 -22.46 2.93
C GLN A 38 -21.18 -21.84 1.54
N GLU A 39 -20.55 -20.67 1.45
CA GLU A 39 -20.29 -20.06 0.15
C GLU A 39 -19.24 -20.86 -0.63
N THR A 40 -19.62 -21.44 -1.77
CA THR A 40 -18.69 -22.11 -2.69
C THR A 40 -17.87 -21.05 -3.41
N VAL A 41 -16.55 -21.03 -3.17
CA VAL A 41 -15.60 -20.08 -3.79
C VAL A 41 -14.98 -20.63 -5.07
N ALA A 42 -14.96 -21.95 -5.23
CA ALA A 42 -14.50 -22.60 -6.45
C ALA A 42 -15.12 -24.00 -6.59
N LYS A 43 -15.19 -24.51 -7.82
CA LYS A 43 -15.71 -25.84 -8.13
C LYS A 43 -14.78 -26.57 -9.09
N VAL A 44 -14.43 -27.81 -8.77
CA VAL A 44 -13.61 -28.71 -9.60
C VAL A 44 -14.44 -29.96 -9.90
N GLY A 45 -15.03 -30.01 -11.10
CA GLY A 45 -15.97 -31.07 -11.47
C GLY A 45 -17.20 -31.07 -10.57
N SER A 46 -17.38 -32.12 -9.77
CA SER A 46 -18.46 -32.25 -8.80
C SER A 46 -18.11 -31.80 -7.38
N LYS A 47 -16.85 -31.45 -7.12
CA LYS A 47 -16.38 -31.07 -5.78
C LYS A 47 -16.37 -29.55 -5.62
N ASP A 48 -17.02 -29.08 -4.58
CA ASP A 48 -17.04 -27.68 -4.19
C ASP A 48 -15.91 -27.40 -3.16
N ILE A 49 -15.32 -26.21 -3.27
CA ILE A 49 -14.38 -25.66 -2.30
C ILE A 49 -15.12 -24.52 -1.59
N SER A 50 -15.33 -24.65 -0.28
CA SER A 50 -16.01 -23.63 0.52
C SER A 50 -15.08 -22.48 0.91
N ARG A 51 -15.64 -21.30 1.14
CA ARG A 51 -14.95 -20.13 1.70
C ARG A 51 -14.28 -20.49 3.02
N GLU A 52 -14.95 -21.25 3.87
CA GLU A 52 -14.41 -21.71 5.16
C GLU A 52 -13.14 -22.54 4.99
N ALA A 53 -13.16 -23.53 4.09
CA ALA A 53 -11.98 -24.37 3.84
C ALA A 53 -10.80 -23.55 3.32
N TRP A 54 -11.07 -22.54 2.47
CA TRP A 54 -10.04 -21.62 1.98
C TRP A 54 -9.49 -20.71 3.09
N ILE A 55 -10.35 -20.07 3.90
CA ILE A 55 -9.93 -19.21 5.00
C ILE A 55 -9.13 -19.99 6.04
N ASN A 56 -9.56 -21.20 6.40
CA ASN A 56 -8.84 -22.04 7.36
C ASN A 56 -7.42 -22.39 6.85
N GLU A 57 -7.26 -22.65 5.56
CA GLU A 57 -5.94 -22.90 4.97
C GLU A 57 -5.09 -21.62 4.90
N LEU A 58 -5.69 -20.44 4.67
CA LEU A 58 -5.00 -19.15 4.74
C LEU A 58 -4.52 -18.84 6.16
N GLU A 59 -5.39 -18.99 7.17
CA GLU A 59 -5.04 -18.79 8.58
C GLU A 59 -3.94 -19.76 9.01
N LYS A 60 -4.01 -21.02 8.58
CA LYS A 60 -2.97 -22.01 8.86
C LYS A 60 -1.62 -21.64 8.25
N ARG A 61 -1.61 -21.06 7.04
CA ARG A 61 -0.38 -20.78 6.29
C ARG A 61 0.23 -19.43 6.63
N TYR A 62 -0.59 -18.42 6.89
CA TYR A 62 -0.18 -17.01 7.01
C TYR A 62 -0.74 -16.31 8.26
N GLY A 63 -1.60 -16.97 9.04
CA GLY A 63 -2.31 -16.33 10.15
C GLY A 63 -1.37 -15.83 11.25
N GLU A 64 -0.28 -16.53 11.52
CA GLU A 64 0.73 -16.12 12.52
C GLU A 64 1.42 -14.83 12.08
N ASP A 65 2.00 -14.80 10.88
CA ASP A 65 2.68 -13.62 10.34
C ASP A 65 1.75 -12.41 10.23
N VAL A 66 0.52 -12.61 9.73
CA VAL A 66 -0.47 -11.54 9.58
C VAL A 66 -0.92 -11.01 10.93
N LEU A 67 -1.15 -11.88 11.92
CA LEU A 67 -1.54 -11.43 13.26
C LEU A 67 -0.36 -10.72 13.95
N GLU A 68 0.86 -11.22 13.78
CA GLU A 68 2.07 -10.56 14.28
C GLU A 68 2.22 -9.15 13.70
N GLU A 69 2.06 -8.96 12.39
CA GLU A 69 2.08 -7.63 11.74
C GLU A 69 1.00 -6.69 12.31
N MET A 70 -0.22 -7.19 12.49
CA MET A 70 -1.33 -6.41 13.04
C MET A 70 -1.06 -5.98 14.48
N VAL A 71 -0.52 -6.88 15.30
CA VAL A 71 -0.15 -6.59 16.69
C VAL A 71 1.01 -5.59 16.74
N ASP A 72 2.06 -5.80 15.95
CA ASP A 72 3.20 -4.88 15.86
C ASP A 72 2.75 -3.47 15.50
N LYS A 73 1.86 -3.32 14.52
CA LYS A 73 1.33 -2.02 14.09
C LYS A 73 0.56 -1.32 15.22
N GLU A 74 -0.29 -2.06 15.94
CA GLU A 74 -1.07 -1.49 17.04
C GLU A 74 -0.18 -1.11 18.23
N VAL A 75 0.78 -1.96 18.58
CA VAL A 75 1.75 -1.68 19.65
C VAL A 75 2.59 -0.45 19.32
N VAL A 76 3.08 -0.32 18.08
CA VAL A 76 3.83 0.87 17.63
C VAL A 76 2.98 2.14 17.76
N LYS A 77 1.70 2.07 17.41
CA LYS A 77 0.78 3.20 17.56
C LYS A 77 0.60 3.60 19.03
N GLN A 78 0.37 2.63 19.92
CA GLN A 78 0.22 2.91 21.36
C GLN A 78 1.53 3.41 21.99
N ALA A 79 2.68 2.86 21.58
CA ALA A 79 3.99 3.32 21.98
C ALA A 79 4.23 4.77 21.53
N ALA A 80 3.88 5.11 20.28
CA ALA A 80 3.98 6.46 19.78
C ALA A 80 3.14 7.45 20.60
N GLU A 81 1.91 7.07 20.97
CA GLU A 81 1.04 7.89 21.83
C GLU A 81 1.63 8.05 23.25
N LYS A 82 2.05 6.95 23.88
CA LYS A 82 2.66 6.95 25.23
C LYS A 82 3.92 7.80 25.31
N TYR A 83 4.80 7.66 24.32
CA TYR A 83 6.08 8.37 24.23
C TYR A 83 5.97 9.72 23.51
N LYS A 84 4.76 10.13 23.09
CA LYS A 84 4.47 11.38 22.38
C LYS A 84 5.30 11.56 21.10
N VAL A 85 5.64 10.45 20.45
CA VAL A 85 6.33 10.44 19.15
C VAL A 85 5.32 10.73 18.06
N LYS A 86 5.67 11.64 17.14
CA LYS A 86 4.82 12.08 16.04
C LYS A 86 5.59 12.08 14.73
N THR A 87 4.86 11.96 13.64
CA THR A 87 5.33 12.19 12.26
C THR A 87 4.67 13.44 11.70
N SER A 88 5.38 14.19 10.87
CA SER A 88 4.81 15.29 10.08
C SER A 88 4.45 14.83 8.67
N ASP A 89 3.54 15.55 8.00
CA ASP A 89 3.19 15.27 6.61
C ASP A 89 4.39 15.47 5.67
N GLU A 90 5.26 16.43 5.97
CA GLU A 90 6.47 16.69 5.20
C GLU A 90 7.46 15.52 5.26
N GLU A 91 7.57 14.86 6.41
CA GLU A 91 8.38 13.65 6.54
C GLU A 91 7.82 12.52 5.68
N ILE A 92 6.50 12.29 5.77
CA ILE A 92 5.80 11.25 5.01
C ILE A 92 5.92 11.52 3.51
N ASP A 93 5.70 12.75 3.07
CA ASP A 93 5.82 13.17 1.67
C ASP A 93 7.23 12.97 1.13
N ARG A 94 8.25 13.27 1.94
CA ARG A 94 9.65 13.09 1.57
C ARG A 94 9.97 11.61 1.37
N GLU A 95 9.62 10.75 2.32
CA GLU A 95 9.82 9.30 2.20
C GLU A 95 9.04 8.73 1.01
N LEU A 96 7.80 9.18 0.79
CA LEU A 96 6.98 8.74 -0.34
C LEU A 96 7.64 9.12 -1.68
N LYS A 97 8.17 10.33 -1.80
CA LYS A 97 8.90 10.76 -3.01
C LYS A 97 10.15 9.93 -3.22
N MET A 98 10.98 9.75 -2.19
CA MET A 98 12.20 8.94 -2.28
C MET A 98 11.87 7.49 -2.67
N MET A 99 10.84 6.90 -2.07
CA MET A 99 10.37 5.56 -2.39
C MET A 99 9.90 5.45 -3.85
N LYS A 100 9.06 6.38 -4.33
CA LYS A 100 8.59 6.41 -5.73
C LYS A 100 9.75 6.53 -6.72
N THR A 101 10.75 7.36 -6.42
CA THR A 101 11.86 7.64 -7.35
C THR A 101 12.94 6.56 -7.33
N MET A 102 13.18 5.90 -6.19
CA MET A 102 14.22 4.87 -6.06
C MET A 102 13.76 3.49 -6.54
N TYR A 103 12.52 3.10 -6.23
CA TYR A 103 12.04 1.75 -6.52
C TYR A 103 11.30 1.65 -7.87
N GLY A 104 10.97 2.77 -8.52
CA GLY A 104 10.34 2.78 -9.83
C GLY A 104 9.11 1.85 -9.93
N THR A 105 8.89 1.30 -11.12
CA THR A 105 7.85 0.31 -11.49
C THR A 105 8.08 -1.09 -10.89
N ALA A 106 8.85 -1.24 -9.81
CA ALA A 106 9.12 -2.55 -9.21
C ALA A 106 7.87 -3.17 -8.55
N GLY A 107 6.94 -3.66 -9.40
CA GLY A 107 6.03 -4.79 -9.25
C GLY A 107 5.02 -4.83 -8.10
N GLN A 108 5.26 -4.16 -6.98
CA GLN A 108 4.49 -4.29 -5.74
C GLN A 108 3.67 -3.05 -5.41
N THR A 109 4.04 -1.88 -5.95
CA THR A 109 3.31 -0.62 -5.73
C THR A 109 1.99 -0.53 -6.53
N LEU A 110 1.79 -1.41 -7.52
CA LEU A 110 0.67 -1.35 -8.47
C LEU A 110 -0.71 -1.62 -7.85
N ASN A 111 -0.79 -2.15 -6.63
CA ASN A 111 -2.08 -2.46 -5.97
C ASN A 111 -2.37 -1.61 -4.73
N LYS A 112 -1.44 -0.76 -4.27
CA LYS A 112 -1.65 0.07 -3.09
C LYS A 112 -2.02 1.48 -3.50
N SER A 113 -3.12 1.99 -2.94
CA SER A 113 -3.45 3.41 -3.04
C SER A 113 -2.37 4.25 -2.37
N THR A 114 -2.24 5.51 -2.82
CA THR A 114 -1.34 6.47 -2.18
C THR A 114 -1.57 6.56 -0.67
N ASP A 115 -2.82 6.49 -0.22
CA ASP A 115 -3.17 6.57 1.21
C ASP A 115 -2.65 5.37 1.99
N GLN A 116 -2.71 4.15 1.42
CA GLN A 116 -2.12 2.97 2.03
C GLN A 116 -0.60 3.09 2.18
N LEU A 117 0.08 3.59 1.13
CA LEU A 117 1.52 3.83 1.19
C LEU A 117 1.88 4.88 2.25
N ARG A 118 1.10 5.96 2.37
CA ARG A 118 1.28 6.96 3.43
C ARG A 118 1.17 6.35 4.82
N GLN A 119 0.19 5.48 5.04
CA GLN A 119 0.00 4.81 6.33
C GLN A 119 1.14 3.85 6.67
N GLU A 120 1.68 3.15 5.68
CA GLU A 120 2.84 2.25 5.85
C GLU A 120 4.10 3.06 6.20
N ILE A 121 4.36 4.13 5.44
CA ILE A 121 5.47 5.06 5.72
C ILE A 121 5.32 5.66 7.13
N GLN A 122 4.12 6.10 7.49
CA GLN A 122 3.86 6.64 8.82
C GLN A 122 4.17 5.60 9.92
N SER A 123 3.71 4.37 9.75
CA SER A 123 3.94 3.29 10.72
C SER A 123 5.43 2.97 10.85
N SER A 124 6.15 2.88 9.73
CA SER A 124 7.61 2.69 9.70
C SER A 124 8.34 3.83 10.42
N LEU A 125 8.01 5.08 10.09
CA LEU A 125 8.64 6.25 10.71
C LEU A 125 8.41 6.33 12.22
N LEU A 126 7.21 5.95 12.70
CA LEU A 126 6.93 5.88 14.13
C LEU A 126 7.79 4.82 14.81
N LEU A 127 7.90 3.62 14.23
CA LEU A 127 8.74 2.56 14.75
C LEU A 127 10.21 2.99 14.79
N GLU A 128 10.76 3.49 13.68
CA GLU A 128 12.14 3.98 13.64
C GLU A 128 12.40 5.02 14.73
N LYS A 129 11.54 6.05 14.84
CA LYS A 129 11.67 7.09 15.86
C LYS A 129 11.61 6.52 17.28
N LEU A 130 10.73 5.55 17.54
CA LEU A 130 10.61 4.91 18.85
C LEU A 130 11.87 4.13 19.23
N LEU A 131 12.46 3.41 18.27
CA LEU A 131 13.67 2.63 18.47
C LEU A 131 14.90 3.52 18.69
N THR A 132 14.97 4.66 18.02
CA THR A 132 16.17 5.51 18.02
C THR A 132 16.11 6.69 18.99
N LYS A 133 14.98 6.93 19.67
CA LYS A 133 14.78 8.13 20.52
C LYS A 133 15.85 8.31 21.61
N ASP A 134 16.37 7.21 22.14
CA ASP A 134 17.35 7.20 23.25
C ASP A 134 18.80 7.02 22.75
N VAL A 135 19.01 6.93 21.44
CA VAL A 135 20.34 6.77 20.83
C VAL A 135 20.91 8.14 20.45
N SER A 136 22.04 8.49 21.08
CA SER A 136 22.73 9.74 20.77
C SER A 136 23.73 9.54 19.62
N VAL A 137 23.54 10.28 18.53
CA VAL A 137 24.48 10.33 17.40
C VAL A 137 25.12 11.72 17.35
N SER A 138 26.44 11.77 17.19
CA SER A 138 27.16 13.06 17.17
C SER A 138 26.87 13.85 15.90
N GLU A 139 26.85 15.18 16.01
CA GLU A 139 26.64 16.08 14.87
C GLU A 139 27.66 15.84 13.75
N THR A 140 28.92 15.64 14.13
CA THR A 140 30.00 15.36 13.19
C THR A 140 29.78 14.05 12.44
N ALA A 141 29.27 13.01 13.10
CA ALA A 141 28.95 11.74 12.42
C ALA A 141 27.80 11.93 11.42
N MET A 142 26.76 12.67 11.78
CA MET A 142 25.64 12.96 10.88
C MET A 142 26.04 13.80 9.67
N GLN A 143 26.88 14.83 9.87
CA GLN A 143 27.41 15.64 8.76
C GLN A 143 28.30 14.81 7.84
N ASN A 144 29.22 14.02 8.39
CA ASN A 144 30.07 13.12 7.60
C ASN A 144 29.24 12.11 6.81
N TYR A 145 28.18 11.55 7.42
CA TYR A 145 27.26 10.66 6.73
C TYR A 145 26.58 11.36 5.56
N TYR A 146 26.03 12.56 5.76
CA TYR A 146 25.43 13.32 4.68
C TYR A 146 26.45 13.62 3.57
N ASP A 147 27.65 14.06 3.92
CA ASP A 147 28.66 14.45 2.95
C ASP A 147 29.14 13.29 2.08
N ASN A 148 29.26 12.09 2.67
CA ASN A 148 29.63 10.88 1.97
C ASN A 148 28.48 10.24 1.18
N ASN A 149 27.23 10.65 1.42
CA ASN A 149 26.03 10.05 0.84
C ASN A 149 25.09 11.11 0.24
N LYS A 150 25.60 12.19 -0.35
CA LYS A 150 24.74 13.27 -0.90
C LYS A 150 23.78 12.78 -1.99
N ASP A 151 24.21 11.80 -2.77
CA ASP A 151 23.46 11.31 -3.92
C ASP A 151 22.17 10.58 -3.54
N ILE A 152 22.13 9.89 -2.38
CA ILE A 152 20.89 9.24 -1.91
C ILE A 152 19.85 10.25 -1.43
N TYR A 153 20.26 11.51 -1.21
CA TYR A 153 19.39 12.65 -0.87
C TYR A 153 19.10 13.54 -2.07
N ARG A 154 19.47 13.09 -3.27
CA ARG A 154 19.10 13.70 -4.54
C ARG A 154 17.92 12.95 -5.14
N ILE A 155 16.80 13.65 -5.32
CA ILE A 155 15.71 13.19 -6.17
C ILE A 155 15.87 13.88 -7.53
N PRO A 156 16.16 13.16 -8.62
CA PRO A 156 16.10 13.74 -9.96
C PRO A 156 14.64 14.03 -10.35
N THR A 157 14.42 14.96 -11.29
CA THR A 157 13.08 15.15 -11.86
C THR A 157 12.62 13.81 -12.42
N THR A 158 11.44 13.36 -12.02
CA THR A 158 10.95 12.02 -12.32
C THR A 158 9.52 12.10 -12.81
N PHE A 159 9.20 11.33 -13.85
CA PHE A 159 7.91 11.31 -14.52
C PHE A 159 7.29 9.93 -14.38
N HIS A 160 6.07 9.84 -13.84
CA HIS A 160 5.28 8.62 -13.96
C HIS A 160 4.50 8.68 -15.26
N ILE A 161 4.86 7.82 -16.22
CA ILE A 161 4.26 7.84 -17.55
C ILE A 161 3.73 6.48 -17.98
N SER A 162 2.67 6.52 -18.78
CA SER A 162 2.30 5.41 -19.65
C SER A 162 2.63 5.75 -21.11
N HIS A 163 2.81 4.74 -21.95
CA HIS A 163 3.02 4.94 -23.39
C HIS A 163 2.16 4.03 -24.27
N ILE A 164 1.97 4.45 -25.51
CA ILE A 164 1.42 3.66 -26.61
C ILE A 164 2.42 3.77 -27.75
N THR A 165 2.99 2.64 -28.16
CA THR A 165 3.95 2.58 -29.27
C THR A 165 3.26 2.09 -30.54
N LEU A 166 3.60 2.69 -31.68
CA LEU A 166 2.91 2.51 -32.96
C LEU A 166 3.90 2.60 -34.11
N SER A 167 3.63 1.87 -35.19
CA SER A 167 4.54 1.83 -36.35
C SER A 167 4.51 3.10 -37.21
N THR A 168 3.40 3.85 -37.19
CA THR A 168 3.20 4.99 -38.09
C THR A 168 2.56 6.20 -37.41
N LYS A 169 2.88 7.40 -37.89
CA LYS A 169 2.23 8.64 -37.47
C LYS A 169 0.71 8.59 -37.62
N LYS A 170 0.23 7.97 -38.71
CA LYS A 170 -1.21 7.86 -39.00
C LYS A 170 -1.96 7.10 -37.88
N GLN A 171 -1.36 6.04 -37.35
CA GLN A 171 -1.90 5.31 -36.21
C GLN A 171 -1.89 6.18 -34.95
N ALA A 172 -0.79 6.91 -34.69
CA ALA A 172 -0.71 7.82 -33.54
C ALA A 172 -1.77 8.91 -33.61
N ASP A 173 -1.94 9.55 -34.77
CA ASP A 173 -2.99 10.54 -35.00
C ASP A 173 -4.40 9.94 -34.79
N GLN A 174 -4.59 8.63 -35.03
CA GLN A 174 -5.85 7.95 -34.72
C GLN A 174 -6.07 7.77 -33.22
N ILE A 175 -5.05 7.37 -32.48
CA ILE A 175 -5.12 7.25 -31.01
C ILE A 175 -5.49 8.59 -30.39
N ILE A 176 -4.90 9.70 -30.84
CA ILE A 176 -5.27 11.05 -30.37
C ILE A 176 -6.76 11.33 -30.57
N ARG A 177 -7.31 11.02 -31.76
CA ARG A 177 -8.75 11.21 -32.03
C ARG A 177 -9.65 10.34 -31.15
N GLU A 178 -9.18 9.18 -30.72
CA GLU A 178 -9.93 8.29 -29.81
C GLU A 178 -9.85 8.79 -28.36
N LEU A 179 -8.69 9.28 -27.93
CA LEU A 179 -8.51 9.95 -26.64
C LEU A 179 -9.39 11.21 -26.52
N GLU A 180 -9.45 12.03 -27.57
CA GLU A 180 -10.32 13.22 -27.63
C GLU A 180 -11.82 12.88 -27.53
N LYS A 181 -12.21 11.67 -27.96
CA LYS A 181 -13.58 11.16 -27.80
C LYS A 181 -13.85 10.59 -26.41
N GLY A 182 -12.86 10.58 -25.53
CA GLY A 182 -12.98 10.11 -24.15
C GLY A 182 -12.68 8.62 -23.95
N VAL A 183 -12.11 7.93 -24.94
CA VAL A 183 -11.60 6.57 -24.71
C VAL A 183 -10.39 6.66 -23.77
N SER A 184 -10.30 5.75 -22.81
CA SER A 184 -9.24 5.81 -21.81
C SER A 184 -7.89 5.37 -22.38
N PHE A 185 -6.82 6.04 -21.94
CA PHE A 185 -5.47 5.77 -22.42
C PHE A 185 -5.04 4.31 -22.19
N ASN A 186 -5.34 3.76 -21.03
CA ASN A 186 -5.00 2.39 -20.68
C ASN A 186 -5.68 1.36 -21.60
N VAL A 187 -6.93 1.60 -22.02
CA VAL A 187 -7.63 0.70 -22.95
C VAL A 187 -6.98 0.75 -24.33
N LEU A 188 -6.68 1.95 -24.82
CA LEU A 188 -5.99 2.11 -26.09
C LEU A 188 -4.58 1.49 -26.08
N ALA A 189 -3.87 1.58 -24.95
CA ALA A 189 -2.58 0.92 -24.80
C ALA A 189 -2.71 -0.61 -24.86
N MET A 190 -3.66 -1.19 -24.14
CA MET A 190 -3.92 -2.64 -24.16
C MET A 190 -4.32 -3.15 -25.56
N GLU A 191 -5.09 -2.37 -26.31
CA GLU A 191 -5.61 -2.82 -27.61
C GLU A 191 -4.70 -2.53 -28.79
N LYS A 192 -3.91 -1.45 -28.74
CA LYS A 192 -3.26 -0.87 -29.92
C LYS A 192 -1.76 -0.69 -29.79
N SER A 193 -1.20 -0.72 -28.58
CA SER A 193 0.24 -0.56 -28.41
C SER A 193 0.98 -1.75 -28.99
N LEU A 194 2.11 -1.49 -29.63
CA LEU A 194 3.05 -2.52 -30.10
C LEU A 194 3.98 -3.00 -28.98
N ASP A 195 4.00 -2.32 -27.83
CA ASP A 195 4.83 -2.70 -26.69
C ASP A 195 4.18 -3.82 -25.88
N GLU A 196 4.61 -5.06 -26.11
CA GLU A 196 4.06 -6.24 -25.44
C GLU A 196 4.33 -6.28 -23.92
N PHE A 197 5.33 -5.52 -23.44
CA PHE A 197 5.73 -5.50 -22.04
C PHE A 197 4.76 -4.71 -21.16
N THR A 198 4.35 -3.52 -21.61
CA THR A 198 3.50 -2.62 -20.84
C THR A 198 2.05 -2.58 -21.33
N ALA A 199 1.74 -3.03 -22.56
CA ALA A 199 0.39 -2.97 -23.12
C ALA A 199 -0.66 -3.56 -22.17
N ASN A 200 -0.43 -4.77 -21.64
CA ASN A 200 -1.35 -5.45 -20.72
C ASN A 200 -1.54 -4.72 -19.38
N GLN A 201 -0.64 -3.78 -19.04
CA GLN A 201 -0.69 -2.93 -17.86
C GLN A 201 -1.14 -1.50 -18.23
N GLY A 202 -1.82 -1.33 -19.36
CA GLY A 202 -2.29 -0.02 -19.81
C GLY A 202 -1.17 0.91 -20.28
N GLY A 203 -0.04 0.35 -20.68
CA GLY A 203 1.13 1.09 -21.15
C GLY A 203 2.00 1.67 -20.02
N ASP A 204 1.74 1.33 -18.75
CA ASP A 204 2.46 1.93 -17.61
C ASP A 204 3.95 1.55 -17.60
N MET A 205 4.81 2.56 -17.71
CA MET A 205 6.25 2.43 -17.63
C MET A 205 6.79 2.75 -16.22
N GLY A 206 5.93 3.25 -15.32
CA GLY A 206 6.31 3.67 -13.98
C GLY A 206 7.05 5.00 -13.94
N TYR A 207 7.80 5.18 -12.86
CA TYR A 207 8.57 6.39 -12.59
C TYR A 207 9.91 6.35 -13.33
N ILE A 208 10.09 7.27 -14.25
CA ILE A 208 11.28 7.41 -15.08
C ILE A 208 11.96 8.73 -14.71
N SER A 209 13.20 8.63 -14.23
CA SER A 209 14.06 9.80 -13.98
C SER A 209 14.44 10.48 -15.30
N GLN A 210 14.57 11.81 -15.29
CA GLN A 210 15.14 12.59 -16.39
C GLN A 210 16.56 12.13 -16.75
N ASP A 211 17.27 11.53 -15.79
CA ASP A 211 18.64 11.02 -15.94
C ASP A 211 18.63 9.55 -16.45
N ASN A 212 17.47 8.95 -16.76
CA ASN A 212 17.37 7.56 -17.20
C ASN A 212 17.80 7.41 -18.67
N GLU A 213 18.93 6.76 -18.89
CA GLU A 213 19.50 6.52 -20.23
C GLU A 213 18.83 5.40 -21.02
N GLN A 214 17.99 4.58 -20.37
CA GLN A 214 17.27 3.47 -21.01
C GLN A 214 16.00 3.93 -21.74
N VAL A 215 15.60 5.20 -21.57
CA VAL A 215 14.38 5.76 -22.14
C VAL A 215 14.76 6.84 -23.15
N SER A 216 14.09 6.85 -24.31
CA SER A 216 14.35 7.81 -25.37
C SER A 216 14.21 9.26 -24.86
N LYS A 217 15.15 10.13 -25.27
CA LYS A 217 15.19 11.54 -24.82
C LYS A 217 13.95 12.32 -25.24
N GLU A 218 13.31 11.89 -26.32
CA GLU A 218 12.07 12.45 -26.84
C GLU A 218 10.92 12.26 -25.84
N TYR A 219 10.90 11.14 -25.09
CA TYR A 219 9.91 10.90 -24.03
C TYR A 219 10.08 11.89 -22.89
N ILE A 220 11.32 12.06 -22.40
CA ILE A 220 11.62 13.01 -21.31
C ILE A 220 11.26 14.43 -21.73
N THR A 221 11.67 14.83 -22.94
CA THR A 221 11.37 16.16 -23.51
C THR A 221 9.87 16.42 -23.64
N ALA A 222 9.09 15.40 -24.00
CA ALA A 222 7.64 15.52 -24.07
C ALA A 222 7.02 15.57 -22.67
N ALA A 223 7.45 14.71 -21.75
CA ALA A 223 6.95 14.64 -20.38
C ALA A 223 7.18 15.95 -19.61
N GLU A 224 8.33 16.59 -19.81
CA GLU A 224 8.66 17.90 -19.22
C GLU A 224 7.67 19.01 -19.58
N LYS A 225 7.15 18.98 -20.82
CA LYS A 225 6.22 19.98 -21.35
C LYS A 225 4.77 19.72 -20.94
N LEU A 226 4.47 18.49 -20.51
CA LEU A 226 3.12 18.08 -20.14
C LEU A 226 2.75 18.54 -18.74
N LYS A 227 1.46 18.83 -18.58
CA LYS A 227 0.84 18.90 -17.25
C LYS A 227 0.44 17.50 -16.83
N ALA A 228 0.45 17.23 -15.53
CA ALA A 228 -0.06 15.97 -14.99
C ALA A 228 -1.49 15.69 -15.49
N LYS A 229 -1.78 14.41 -15.71
CA LYS A 229 -3.03 13.87 -16.27
C LYS A 229 -3.32 14.34 -17.70
N LYS A 230 -2.28 14.47 -18.52
CA LYS A 230 -2.38 14.81 -19.95
C LYS A 230 -1.50 13.88 -20.78
N TRP A 231 -1.89 13.68 -22.03
CA TRP A 231 -1.10 12.97 -23.03
C TRP A 231 -0.39 13.94 -23.98
N SER A 232 0.69 13.46 -24.61
CA SER A 232 1.46 14.18 -25.61
C SER A 232 0.80 14.18 -26.98
N ASP A 233 1.32 15.03 -27.86
CA ASP A 233 1.21 14.81 -29.31
C ASP A 233 2.03 13.57 -29.71
N PRO A 234 1.85 13.04 -30.93
CA PRO A 234 2.69 11.97 -31.46
C PRO A 234 4.18 12.34 -31.46
N ILE A 235 4.99 11.49 -30.84
CA ILE A 235 6.43 11.61 -30.70
C ILE A 235 7.08 10.64 -31.68
N GLN A 236 8.04 11.11 -32.48
CA GLN A 236 8.84 10.21 -33.32
C GLN A 236 9.95 9.57 -32.46
N THR A 237 10.09 8.25 -32.56
CA THR A 237 11.10 7.46 -31.83
C THR A 237 11.95 6.69 -32.83
N GLU A 238 13.03 6.06 -32.37
CA GLU A 238 13.86 5.19 -33.23
C GLU A 238 13.04 4.03 -33.81
N ASP A 239 12.13 3.46 -33.02
CA ASP A 239 11.28 2.31 -33.41
C ASP A 239 9.92 2.69 -34.05
N GLY A 240 9.67 3.98 -34.32
CA GLY A 240 8.42 4.43 -34.94
C GLY A 240 7.83 5.68 -34.28
N TRP A 241 6.64 5.53 -33.69
CA TRP A 241 5.89 6.62 -33.07
C TRP A 241 5.38 6.23 -31.69
N ALA A 242 5.33 7.19 -30.79
CA ALA A 242 4.80 7.01 -29.44
C ALA A 242 3.84 8.14 -29.06
N ILE A 243 2.92 7.84 -28.15
CA ILE A 243 2.18 8.84 -27.38
C ILE A 243 2.40 8.49 -25.93
N ILE A 244 2.74 9.48 -25.10
CA ILE A 244 2.88 9.29 -23.67
C ILE A 244 1.73 9.94 -22.93
N TYR A 245 1.37 9.40 -21.77
CA TYR A 245 0.47 10.00 -20.80
C TYR A 245 1.22 10.24 -19.50
N LEU A 246 1.24 11.47 -19.02
CA LEU A 246 1.88 11.85 -17.77
C LEU A 246 0.88 11.72 -16.62
N HIS A 247 1.09 10.73 -15.74
CA HIS A 247 0.28 10.57 -14.52
C HIS A 247 0.67 11.62 -13.48
N GLU A 248 1.96 11.71 -13.18
CA GLU A 248 2.53 12.54 -12.13
C GLU A 248 3.93 13.03 -12.54
N LYS A 249 4.27 14.27 -12.15
CA LYS A 249 5.62 14.81 -12.23
C LYS A 249 6.13 15.10 -10.82
N ILE A 250 7.26 14.50 -10.47
CA ILE A 250 8.01 14.78 -9.25
C ILE A 250 9.15 15.71 -9.63
N GLU A 251 9.11 16.94 -9.16
CA GLU A 251 10.18 17.91 -9.39
C GLU A 251 11.45 17.47 -8.66
N GLY A 252 12.60 17.61 -9.34
CA GLY A 252 13.89 17.27 -8.78
C GLY A 252 14.22 18.13 -7.56
N LYS A 253 14.80 17.51 -6.54
CA LYS A 253 15.22 18.17 -5.31
C LYS A 253 16.49 17.54 -4.74
N GLN A 254 17.47 18.37 -4.44
CA GLN A 254 18.55 18.02 -3.53
C GLN A 254 18.12 18.44 -2.12
N TYR A 255 17.91 17.48 -1.22
CA TYR A 255 17.65 17.83 0.18
C TYR A 255 18.92 18.31 0.84
N LYS A 256 18.83 19.43 1.57
CA LYS A 256 19.92 19.92 2.41
C LYS A 256 20.03 19.07 3.67
N TYR A 257 21.21 19.09 4.31
CA TYR A 257 21.44 18.38 5.56
C TYR A 257 20.35 18.64 6.60
N GLU A 258 19.94 19.90 6.78
CA GLU A 258 18.91 20.30 7.74
C GLU A 258 17.54 19.66 7.46
N GLU A 259 17.23 19.34 6.19
CA GLU A 259 15.95 18.76 5.78
C GLU A 259 15.89 17.23 5.97
N VAL A 260 17.05 16.59 6.10
CA VAL A 260 17.19 15.13 6.25
C VAL A 260 17.95 14.71 7.50
N LYS A 261 18.34 15.66 8.36
CA LYS A 261 19.09 15.42 9.59
C LYS A 261 18.43 14.36 10.47
N ASP A 262 17.11 14.45 10.66
CA ASP A 262 16.38 13.46 11.47
C ASP A 262 16.38 12.07 10.83
N LYS A 263 16.35 11.99 9.50
CA LYS A 263 16.45 10.71 8.78
C LYS A 263 17.85 10.12 8.93
N ILE A 264 18.89 10.95 8.82
CA ILE A 264 20.29 10.53 9.03
C ILE A 264 20.49 10.04 10.47
N HIS A 265 19.98 10.77 11.46
CA HIS A 265 20.02 10.34 12.86
C HIS A 265 19.43 8.95 13.02
N ARG A 266 18.21 8.73 12.51
CA ARG A 266 17.54 7.42 12.58
C ARG A 266 18.34 6.34 11.87
N GLN A 267 18.83 6.60 10.67
CA GLN A 267 19.62 5.64 9.89
C GLN A 267 20.87 5.18 10.67
N ILE A 268 21.66 6.12 11.17
CA ILE A 268 22.87 5.80 11.95
C ILE A 268 22.52 5.12 13.27
N ALA A 269 21.47 5.58 13.95
CA ALA A 269 21.03 5.00 15.22
C ALA A 269 20.54 3.56 15.06
N LEU A 270 19.77 3.25 14.00
CA LEU A 270 19.34 1.89 13.69
C LEU A 270 20.52 0.96 13.40
N GLU A 271 21.53 1.45 12.66
CA GLU A 271 22.77 0.71 12.40
C GLU A 271 23.53 0.39 13.71
N GLN A 272 23.45 1.25 14.72
CA GLN A 272 24.08 1.02 16.04
C GLN A 272 23.33 0.03 16.92
N ILE A 273 22.00 -0.02 16.85
CA ILE A 273 21.17 -0.89 17.70
C ILE A 273 21.41 -2.38 17.37
N GLN A 274 21.80 -2.72 16.13
CA GLN A 274 22.06 -4.10 15.66
C GLN A 274 20.95 -5.11 16.01
N ALA A 275 19.73 -4.64 16.23
CA ALA A 275 18.56 -5.46 16.55
C ALA A 275 17.55 -5.42 15.40
N PRO A 276 16.64 -6.42 15.30
CA PRO A 276 15.55 -6.37 14.34
C PRO A 276 14.71 -5.11 14.51
N VAL A 277 14.40 -4.43 13.41
CA VAL A 277 13.46 -3.30 13.37
C VAL A 277 12.05 -3.87 13.43
N SER A 278 11.55 -4.15 14.64
CA SER A 278 10.22 -4.74 14.86
C SER A 278 9.54 -4.13 16.09
N GLY A 279 8.20 -4.05 16.02
CA GLY A 279 7.37 -3.61 17.14
C GLY A 279 7.40 -4.59 18.32
N LYS A 280 7.86 -5.82 18.10
CA LYS A 280 7.97 -6.89 19.09
C LYS A 280 8.73 -6.51 20.35
N ILE A 281 9.71 -5.60 20.24
CA ILE A 281 10.46 -5.08 21.40
C ILE A 281 9.56 -4.40 22.45
N PHE A 282 8.38 -3.94 22.04
CA PHE A 282 7.41 -3.27 22.92
C PHE A 282 6.32 -4.23 23.43
N TRP A 283 6.26 -5.48 22.99
CA TRP A 283 5.14 -6.38 23.34
C TRP A 283 5.03 -6.62 24.84
N ASP A 284 6.16 -6.83 25.53
CA ASP A 284 6.19 -7.02 26.99
C ASP A 284 5.71 -5.77 27.73
N GLU A 285 6.10 -4.58 27.24
CA GLU A 285 5.69 -3.30 27.83
C GLU A 285 4.17 -3.06 27.72
N PHE A 286 3.58 -3.52 26.62
CA PHE A 286 2.16 -3.35 26.31
C PHE A 286 1.31 -4.57 26.69
N ASN A 287 1.90 -5.57 27.37
CA ASN A 287 1.23 -6.79 27.82
C ASN A 287 0.45 -7.47 26.69
N VAL A 288 1.09 -7.68 25.54
CA VAL A 288 0.45 -8.31 24.39
C VAL A 288 0.03 -9.74 24.71
N GLU A 289 -1.27 -9.98 24.66
CA GLU A 289 -1.87 -11.31 24.61
C GLU A 289 -2.32 -11.57 23.17
N TRP A 290 -1.87 -12.68 22.57
CA TRP A 290 -2.19 -12.99 21.17
C TRP A 290 -2.49 -14.48 21.00
N PHE A 291 -3.23 -14.80 19.94
CA PHE A 291 -3.82 -16.12 19.72
C PHE A 291 -2.79 -17.27 19.69
N TYR A 292 -1.59 -17.02 19.15
CA TYR A 292 -0.52 -18.01 19.07
C TYR A 292 0.32 -18.11 20.36
N GLY A 293 0.14 -17.16 21.28
CA GLY A 293 0.93 -16.97 22.50
C GLY A 293 0.43 -17.75 23.72
N LEU A 294 0.07 -19.03 23.57
CA LEU A 294 -0.01 -20.03 24.66
C LEU A 294 0.19 -21.43 24.06
N LYS A 295 1.38 -21.71 23.52
CA LYS A 295 1.90 -23.07 23.46
C LYS A 295 2.87 -23.26 24.61
N GLU A 296 2.33 -23.47 25.82
CA GLU A 296 3.09 -24.21 26.83
C GLU A 296 3.48 -25.55 26.19
N GLN A 297 4.78 -25.73 25.99
CA GLN A 297 5.35 -27.02 25.65
C GLN A 297 4.95 -28.02 26.75
N LYS A 298 4.07 -28.96 26.41
CA LYS A 298 3.92 -30.25 27.12
C LYS A 298 4.53 -31.34 26.27
#